data_AF-A0A968CS60-F1
#
_entry.id   AF-A0A968CS60-F1
#
_cell.length_a   1.000
_cell.length_b   1.000
_cell.length_c   1.000
_cell.angle_alpha   90.00
_cell.angle_beta   90.00
_cell.angle_gamma   90.00
#
_symmetry.space_group_name_H-M   'P 1'
#
loop_
_entity.id
_entity.type
_entity.pdbx_description
1 polymer ?
#
loop_
_entity_poly.entity_id
_entity_poly.type
_entity_poly.pdbx_seq_one_letter_code
_entity_poly.pdbx_strand_id
1 'polypeptide(L)' 'TSKIGGADAASFEIIERQYARDKNGVYCSGKIMEGFDWGSVVMLRDNYIRDKESVYFMCEKIDGADAKSFEVLSHQ' A
#
# COMPACT_ATOMS: atom_id res chain seq x y z
N THR A 1 -17.84 -12.87 -3.93
CA THR A 1 -16.61 -12.20 -4.39
C THR A 1 -17.03 -10.92 -5.11
N SER A 2 -16.72 -9.76 -4.55
CA SER A 2 -17.07 -8.48 -5.18
C SER A 2 -16.04 -8.17 -6.28
N LYS A 3 -16.50 -7.80 -7.46
CA LYS A 3 -15.63 -7.34 -8.55
C LYS A 3 -15.21 -5.90 -8.28
N ILE A 4 -13.93 -5.60 -8.42
CA ILE A 4 -13.45 -4.22 -8.39
C ILE A 4 -13.73 -3.61 -9.76
N GLY A 5 -14.58 -2.59 -9.80
CA GLY A 5 -14.91 -1.86 -11.03
C GLY A 5 -13.67 -1.17 -11.58
N GLY A 6 -13.42 -1.32 -12.89
CA GLY A 6 -12.25 -0.72 -13.54
C GLY A 6 -10.95 -1.52 -13.42
N ALA A 7 -10.92 -2.65 -12.70
CA ALA A 7 -9.72 -3.49 -12.65
C ALA A 7 -9.41 -4.14 -14.01
N ASP A 8 -8.14 -4.14 -14.39
CA ASP A 8 -7.63 -4.71 -15.63
C ASP A 8 -6.91 -6.04 -15.33
N ALA A 9 -7.59 -7.15 -15.59
CA ALA A 9 -7.04 -8.48 -15.32
C ALA A 9 -5.80 -8.83 -16.16
N ALA A 10 -5.63 -8.21 -17.33
CA ALA A 10 -4.53 -8.51 -18.25
C ALA A 10 -3.18 -7.97 -17.76
N SER A 11 -3.20 -6.87 -17.00
CA SER A 11 -2.02 -6.23 -16.42
C SER A 11 -1.92 -6.44 -14.90
N PHE A 12 -2.79 -7.27 -14.32
CA PHE A 12 -2.80 -7.51 -12.89
C PHE A 12 -1.55 -8.27 -12.44
N GLU A 13 -0.84 -7.71 -11.47
CA GLU A 13 0.33 -8.31 -10.85
C GLU A 13 0.28 -8.15 -9.33
N ILE A 14 0.70 -9.21 -8.62
CA ILE A 14 0.92 -9.15 -7.17
C ILE A 14 2.30 -8.54 -6.96
N ILE A 15 2.39 -7.48 -6.17
CA ILE A 15 3.67 -6.80 -5.93
C ILE A 15 4.32 -7.35 -4.66
N GLU A 16 3.61 -7.30 -3.53
CA GLU A 16 4.14 -7.68 -2.23
C GLU A 16 3.01 -7.92 -1.23
N ARG A 17 3.08 -9.02 -0.47
CA ARG A 17 2.08 -9.41 0.55
C ARG A 17 0.62 -9.25 0.08
N GLN A 18 -0.02 -8.17 0.52
CA GLN A 18 -1.43 -7.82 0.34
C GLN A 18 -1.65 -6.76 -0.75
N TYR A 19 -0.58 -6.29 -1.39
CA TYR A 19 -0.60 -5.29 -2.44
C TYR A 19 -0.49 -5.92 -3.83
N ALA A 20 -1.35 -5.44 -4.73
CA ALA A 20 -1.32 -5.76 -6.14
C ALA A 20 -1.47 -4.47 -6.94
N ARG A 21 -1.15 -4.50 -8.23
CA ARG A 21 -1.48 -3.41 -9.14
C ARG A 21 -1.93 -3.94 -10.48
N ASP A 22 -2.55 -3.07 -11.24
CA ASP A 22 -2.72 -3.21 -12.68
C ASP A 22 -2.37 -1.87 -13.35
N LYS A 23 -2.66 -1.74 -14.65
CA LYS A 23 -2.42 -0.49 -15.39
C LYS A 23 -3.25 0.71 -14.89
N ASN A 24 -4.30 0.49 -14.11
CA ASN A 24 -5.24 1.51 -13.65
C ASN A 24 -4.97 1.94 -12.21
N GLY A 25 -4.35 1.10 -11.38
CA GLY A 25 -3.98 1.51 -10.03
C GLY A 25 -3.42 0.41 -9.15
N VAL A 26 -3.22 0.77 -7.88
CA VAL A 26 -2.75 -0.12 -6.82
C VAL A 26 -3.94 -0.56 -5.98
N TYR A 27 -3.93 -1.82 -5.60
CA TYR A 27 -4.93 -2.45 -4.75
C TYR A 27 -4.28 -2.96 -3.49
N CYS A 28 -5.01 -2.85 -2.38
CA CYS A 28 -4.71 -3.61 -1.19
C CYS A 28 -5.97 -4.25 -0.61
N SER A 29 -5.86 -5.53 -0.21
CA SER A 29 -6.96 -6.25 0.46
C SER A 29 -8.28 -6.16 -0.31
N GLY A 30 -8.20 -6.12 -1.64
CA GLY A 30 -9.35 -6.02 -2.54
C GLY A 30 -9.96 -4.63 -2.69
N LYS A 31 -9.32 -3.56 -2.19
CA LYS A 31 -9.73 -2.16 -2.37
C LYS A 31 -8.69 -1.41 -3.21
N ILE A 32 -9.16 -0.48 -4.05
CA ILE A 32 -8.27 0.44 -4.77
C ILE A 32 -7.72 1.49 -3.80
N MET A 33 -6.42 1.77 -3.90
CA MET A 33 -5.76 2.85 -3.17
C MET A 33 -5.68 4.07 -4.09
N GLU A 34 -6.70 4.93 -4.04
CA GLU A 34 -6.78 6.10 -4.91
C GLU A 34 -5.64 7.08 -4.66
N GLY A 35 -5.01 7.57 -5.74
CA GLY A 35 -3.90 8.51 -5.67
C GLY A 35 -2.59 7.95 -5.10
N PHE A 36 -2.51 6.64 -4.90
CA PHE A 36 -1.34 5.99 -4.30
C PHE A 36 -0.22 5.75 -5.31
N ASP A 37 0.93 6.41 -5.14
CA ASP A 37 2.11 6.22 -5.96
C ASP A 37 3.02 5.13 -5.38
N TRP A 38 2.89 3.91 -5.91
CA TRP A 38 3.74 2.78 -5.55
C TRP A 38 5.24 3.06 -5.76
N GLY A 39 5.61 3.89 -6.74
CA GLY A 39 7.00 4.13 -7.11
C GLY A 39 7.82 4.79 -6.01
N SER A 40 7.17 5.44 -5.03
CA SER A 40 7.80 6.10 -3.90
C SER A 40 7.73 5.31 -2.58
N VAL A 41 7.11 4.13 -2.61
CA VAL A 41 6.83 3.34 -1.41
C VAL A 41 8.08 2.65 -0.90
N VAL A 42 8.31 2.78 0.40
CA VAL A 42 9.29 2.00 1.14
C VAL A 42 8.55 1.00 2.03
N MET A 43 8.85 -0.28 1.81
CA MET A 43 8.40 -1.36 2.69
C MET A 43 9.11 -1.27 4.03
N LEU A 44 8.35 -1.24 5.11
CA LEU A 44 8.86 -1.36 6.47
C LEU A 44 8.52 -2.75 7.03
N ARG A 45 8.92 -3.01 8.27
CA ARG A 45 8.61 -4.28 8.94
C ARG A 45 7.13 -4.33 9.35
N ASP A 46 6.67 -5.51 9.75
CA ASP A 46 5.38 -5.71 10.42
C ASP A 46 4.15 -5.15 9.67
N ASN A 47 4.17 -5.19 8.34
CA ASN A 47 3.11 -4.66 7.45
C ASN A 47 2.96 -3.13 7.46
N TYR A 48 3.96 -2.42 7.94
CA TYR A 48 4.07 -0.99 7.71
C TYR A 48 4.66 -0.72 6.33
N ILE A 49 4.15 0.31 5.66
CA ILE A 49 4.77 0.92 4.50
C ILE A 49 4.73 2.42 4.68
N ARG A 50 5.61 3.14 3.99
CA ARG A 50 5.54 4.60 3.92
C ARG A 50 5.78 5.08 2.50
N ASP A 51 5.11 6.15 2.13
CA ASP A 51 5.49 6.98 1.00
C ASP A 51 6.24 8.23 1.53
N LYS A 52 6.39 9.27 0.69
CA LYS A 52 7.08 10.51 1.08
C LYS A 52 6.36 11.33 2.16
N GLU A 53 5.07 11.15 2.32
CA GLU A 53 4.18 12.02 3.12
C GLU A 53 3.38 11.25 4.18
N SER A 54 3.11 9.97 3.96
CA SER A 54 2.19 9.16 4.74
C SER A 54 2.79 7.82 5.14
N VAL A 55 2.40 7.33 6.31
CA VAL A 55 2.66 5.96 6.77
C VAL A 55 1.37 5.18 6.72
N TYR A 56 1.44 3.91 6.35
CA TYR A 56 0.31 3.01 6.29
C TYR A 56 0.63 1.74 7.07
N PHE A 57 -0.38 1.21 7.76
CA PHE A 57 -0.34 -0.09 8.41
C PHE A 57 -1.49 -0.93 7.88
N MET A 58 -1.19 -2.10 7.34
CA MET A 58 -2.21 -2.97 6.72
C MET A 58 -3.14 -2.21 5.76
N CYS A 59 -2.57 -1.28 4.99
CA CYS A 59 -3.23 -0.48 3.96
C CYS A 59 -4.16 0.62 4.45
N GLU A 60 -4.22 0.83 5.76
CA GLU A 60 -4.86 1.99 6.36
C GLU A 60 -3.80 3.06 6.62
N LYS A 61 -4.10 4.30 6.20
CA LYS A 61 -3.24 5.44 6.47
C LYS A 61 -3.24 5.75 7.97
N ILE A 62 -2.07 6.01 8.52
CA ILE A 62 -1.91 6.42 9.91
C ILE A 62 -1.89 7.95 9.95
N ASP A 63 -3.01 8.54 10.36
CA ASP A 63 -3.12 9.99 10.45
C ASP A 63 -2.19 10.57 11.54
N GLY A 64 -1.50 11.64 11.19
CA GLY A 64 -0.55 12.31 12.07
C GLY A 64 0.83 11.64 12.19
N ALA A 65 1.06 10.51 11.51
CA ALA A 65 2.38 9.91 11.45
C ALA A 65 3.34 10.76 10.59
N ASP A 66 4.53 11.04 11.12
CA ASP A 66 5.60 11.67 10.35
C ASP A 66 6.33 10.60 9.53
N ALA A 67 6.01 10.52 8.24
CA ALA A 67 6.63 9.56 7.33
C ALA A 67 8.16 9.67 7.25
N LYS A 68 8.75 10.85 7.54
CA LYS A 68 10.20 11.05 7.45
C LYS A 68 10.95 10.45 8.64
N SER A 69 10.37 10.54 9.83
CA SER A 69 10.95 10.06 11.09
C SER A 69 10.35 8.75 11.61
N PHE A 70 9.38 8.17 10.90
CA PHE A 70 8.73 6.93 11.31
C PHE A 70 9.69 5.73 11.35
N GLU A 71 9.76 5.07 12.49
CA GLU A 71 10.51 3.84 12.70
C GLU A 71 9.62 2.76 13.33
N VAL A 72 9.75 1.53 12.83
CA VAL A 72 9.07 0.36 13.40
C VAL A 72 9.96 -0.26 14.47
N LEU A 73 9.55 -0.16 15.73
CA LEU A 73 10.25 -0.79 16.85
C LEU A 73 9.85 -2.26 16.96
N SER A 74 10.83 -3.15 16.91
CA SER A 74 10.63 -4.57 17.21
C SER A 74 10.89 -4.82 18.70
N HIS A 75 9.98 -5.54 19.37
CA HIS A 75 10.33 -6.22 20.63
C HIS A 75 11.00 -7.55 20.25
N GLN A 76 12.25 -7.74 20.69
CA GLN A 76 12.95 -9.03 20.58
C GLN A 76 12.43 -10.03 21.61
#